data_AF-A0A7C1N758-F1
#
_entry.id   AF-A0A7C1N758-F1
#
_cell.length_a   1.000
_cell.length_b   1.000
_cell.length_c   1.000
_cell.angle_alpha   90.00
_cell.angle_beta   90.00
_cell.angle_gamma   90.00
#
_symmetry.space_group_name_H-M   'P 1'
#
loop_
_entity.id
_entity.type
_entity.pdbx_description
1 polymer ?
#
loop_
_entity_poly.entity_id
_entity_poly.type
_entity_poly.pdbx_seq_one_letter_code
_entity_poly.pdbx_strand_id
1 'polypeptide(L)' 'MKKKTLLSWSSGKDSAWVLHVLRKDPKIHILGLFSVANKTYGRVSMHATRLEILKRQADAARLPFHTINIPDPC' A
#
# COMPACT_ATOMS: atom_id res chain seq x y z
N MET A 1 23.32 0.06 8.06
CA MET A 1 22.00 -0.61 8.22
C MET A 1 21.05 -0.10 7.16
N LYS A 2 20.18 -0.96 6.59
CA LYS A 2 19.17 -0.51 5.62
C LYS A 2 18.05 0.25 6.34
N LYS A 3 17.52 1.31 5.72
CA LYS A 3 16.38 2.07 6.23
C LYS A 3 15.11 1.22 6.09
N LYS A 4 14.50 0.87 7.22
CA LYS A 4 13.20 0.19 7.26
C LYS A 4 12.12 1.13 6.72
N THR A 5 11.28 0.67 5.81
CA THR A 5 10.29 1.51 5.13
C THR A 5 8.98 0.77 4.90
N LEU A 6 7.87 1.42 5.23
CA LEU A 6 6.53 1.06 4.77
C LEU A 6 6.15 2.01 3.62
N LEU A 7 5.54 1.46 2.57
CA LEU A 7 5.13 2.23 1.41
C LEU A 7 3.60 2.41 1.41
N SER A 8 3.17 3.67 1.29
CA SER A 8 1.76 3.99 1.05
C SER A 8 1.36 3.50 -0.34
N TRP A 9 0.32 2.66 -0.39
CA TRP A 9 -0.11 1.95 -1.58
C TRP A 9 -1.50 2.42 -1.99
N SER A 10 -1.63 3.05 -3.16
CA SER A 10 -2.93 3.51 -3.67
C SER A 10 -3.49 2.63 -4.80
N SER A 11 -2.86 1.49 -5.11
CA SER A 11 -3.07 0.65 -6.30
C SER A 11 -2.71 1.27 -7.66
N GLY A 12 -2.39 2.57 -7.70
CA GLY A 12 -2.08 3.30 -8.92
C GLY A 12 -0.67 3.04 -9.47
N LYS A 13 -0.47 3.41 -10.73
CA LYS A 13 0.82 3.31 -11.43
C LYS A 13 1.97 3.97 -10.68
N ASP A 14 1.71 5.10 -10.02
CA ASP A 14 2.73 5.90 -9.36
C ASP A 14 3.24 5.20 -8.08
N SER A 15 2.35 4.60 -7.27
CA SER A 15 2.77 3.73 -6.15
C SER A 15 3.54 2.50 -6.63
N ALA A 16 3.12 1.89 -7.73
CA ALA A 16 3.85 0.75 -8.32
C ALA A 16 5.24 1.15 -8.83
N TRP A 17 5.37 2.34 -9.42
CA TRP A 17 6.65 2.90 -9.86
C TRP A 17 7.58 3.18 -8.69
N VAL A 18 7.07 3.79 -7.60
CA VAL A 18 7.84 4.01 -6.37
C VAL A 18 8.35 2.68 -5.82
N LEU A 19 7.50 1.65 -5.74
CA LEU A 19 7.92 0.31 -5.32
C LEU A 19 9.06 -0.24 -6.21
N HIS A 20 8.94 -0.08 -7.52
CA HIS A 20 9.95 -0.51 -8.48
C HIS A 20 11.30 0.19 -8.26
N VAL A 21 11.29 1.51 -8.06
CA VAL A 21 12.50 2.31 -7.84
C VAL A 21 13.14 1.98 -6.49
N LEU A 22 12.37 1.95 -5.40
CA LEU A 22 12.89 1.71 -4.05
C LEU A 22 13.49 0.30 -3.90
N ARG A 23 13.00 -0.70 -4.65
CA ARG A 23 13.58 -2.05 -4.67
C ARG A 23 15.01 -2.11 -5.23
N LYS A 24 15.39 -1.14 -6.06
CA LYS A 24 16.74 -1.06 -6.65
C LYS A 24 17.72 -0.36 -5.73
N ASP A 25 17.25 0.37 -4.70
CA ASP A 25 18.12 1.05 -3.75
C ASP A 25 18.57 0.08 -2.64
N PRO A 26 19.85 -0.31 -2.57
CA PRO A 26 20.34 -1.23 -1.55
C PRO A 26 20.27 -0.66 -0.13
N LYS A 27 20.07 0.66 0.03
CA LYS A 27 19.94 1.33 1.33
C LYS A 27 18.54 1.18 1.91
N ILE A 28 17.55 0.71 1.14
CA ILE A 28 16.15 0.63 1.56
C ILE A 28 15.75 -0.82 1.80
N HIS A 29 14.98 -1.04 2.86
CA HIS A 29 14.38 -2.32 3.18
C HIS A 29 12.86 -2.12 3.31
N ILE A 30 12.15 -2.44 2.23
CA ILE A 30 10.68 -2.35 2.18
C ILE A 30 10.11 -3.50 3.01
N LEU A 31 9.47 -3.16 4.12
CA LEU A 31 8.87 -4.13 5.03
C LEU A 31 7.46 -4.53 4.61
N GLY A 32 6.77 -3.68 3.87
CA GLY A 32 5.37 -3.88 3.53
C GLY A 32 4.73 -2.67 2.88
N LEU A 33 3.46 -2.88 2.52
CA LEU A 33 2.58 -1.89 1.92
C LEU A 33 1.47 -1.55 2.91
N PHE A 34 0.96 -0.32 2.86
CA PHE A 34 -0.23 0.04 3.63
C PHE A 34 -1.17 0.97 2.87
N SER A 35 -2.45 0.94 3.22
CA SER A 35 -3.44 1.87 2.70
C SER A 35 -4.41 2.29 3.79
N VAL A 36 -4.90 3.52 3.69
CA VAL A 36 -5.99 4.01 4.54
C VAL A 36 -7.32 3.71 3.85
N ALA A 37 -8.26 3.12 4.57
CA ALA A 37 -9.59 2.79 4.08
C ALA A 37 -10.67 3.27 5.04
N ASN A 38 -11.81 3.67 4.48
CA ASN A 38 -12.98 3.99 5.28
C ASN A 38 -13.61 2.68 5.78
N LYS A 39 -13.81 2.58 7.10
CA LYS A 39 -14.33 1.38 7.78
C LYS A 39 -15.73 0.97 7.29
N THR A 40 -16.55 1.93 6.87
CA THR A 40 -17.96 1.74 6.51
C THR A 40 -18.14 1.12 5.12
N TYR A 41 -17.24 1.45 4.18
CA TYR A 41 -17.43 1.07 2.77
C TYR A 41 -16.42 0.04 2.24
N GLY A 42 -15.38 -0.31 3.01
CA GLY A 42 -14.37 -1.29 2.58
C GLY A 42 -13.62 -0.89 1.29
N ARG A 43 -13.52 0.42 1.06
CA ARG A 43 -12.92 1.04 -0.12
C ARG A 43 -11.81 1.99 0.31
N VAL A 44 -10.80 2.11 -0.54
CA VAL A 44 -9.77 3.15 -0.39
C VAL A 44 -10.44 4.50 -0.57
N SER A 45 -10.26 5.39 0.42
CA SER A 45 -10.74 6.76 0.37
C SER A 45 -10.18 7.43 -0.89
N MET A 46 -11.03 8.13 -1.67
CA MET A 46 -10.79 8.76 -2.99
C MET A 46 -11.01 7.92 -4.26
N HIS A 47 -10.55 6.67 -4.37
CA HIS A 47 -10.57 5.96 -5.67
C HIS A 47 -11.58 4.82 -5.80
N ALA A 48 -12.33 4.50 -4.73
CA ALA A 48 -13.32 3.42 -4.71
C ALA A 48 -12.78 2.02 -5.08
N THR A 49 -11.46 1.85 -5.18
CA THR A 49 -10.82 0.56 -5.42
C THR A 49 -11.13 -0.37 -4.26
N ARG A 50 -11.57 -1.59 -4.59
CA ARG A 50 -11.85 -2.64 -3.59
C ARG A 50 -10.54 -3.02 -2.90
N LEU A 51 -10.57 -3.14 -1.57
CA LEU A 51 -9.42 -3.61 -0.78
C LEU A 51 -8.86 -4.96 -1.28
N GLU A 52 -9.71 -5.81 -1.84
CA GLU A 52 -9.28 -7.08 -2.43
C GLU A 52 -8.26 -6.90 -3.56
N ILE A 53 -8.41 -5.87 -4.41
CA ILE A 53 -7.47 -5.60 -5.51
C ILE A 53 -6.12 -5.20 -4.92
N LEU A 54 -6.10 -4.34 -3.90
CA LEU A 54 -4.87 -3.92 -3.24
C LEU A 54 -4.16 -5.10 -2.58
N LYS A 55 -4.91 -5.99 -1.92
CA LYS A 55 -4.36 -7.21 -1.32
C LYS A 55 -3.75 -8.12 -2.38
N ARG A 56 -4.45 -8.39 -3.49
CA ARG A 56 -3.91 -9.19 -4.60
C ARG A 56 -2.65 -8.59 -5.22
N GLN A 57 -2.59 -7.25 -5.35
CA GLN A 57 -1.38 -6.56 -5.84
C GLN A 57 -0.21 -6.70 -4.87
N ALA A 58 -0.45 -6.58 -3.56
CA ALA A 58 0.58 -6.77 -2.54
C ALA A 58 1.08 -8.23 -2.51
N ASP A 59 0.18 -9.20 -2.63
CA ASP A 59 0.50 -10.63 -2.75
C ASP A 59 1.36 -10.89 -4.00
N ALA A 60 0.97 -10.33 -5.15
CA ALA A 60 1.77 -10.41 -6.39
C ALA A 60 3.15 -9.73 -6.23
N ALA A 61 3.21 -8.66 -5.44
CA ALA A 61 4.47 -8.03 -5.06
C ALA A 61 5.23 -8.81 -3.98
N ARG A 62 4.68 -9.87 -3.37
CA ARG A 62 5.28 -10.61 -2.24
C ARG A 62 5.63 -9.70 -1.05
N LEU A 63 4.72 -8.77 -0.73
CA LEU A 63 4.87 -7.88 0.41
C LEU A 63 3.64 -8.00 1.31
N PRO A 64 3.82 -7.96 2.65
CA PRO A 64 2.68 -7.87 3.55
C PRO A 64 1.92 -6.57 3.31
N PHE A 65 0.59 -6.62 3.46
CA PHE A 65 -0.31 -5.50 3.27
C PHE A 65 -1.07 -5.19 4.55
N HIS A 66 -1.05 -3.93 4.96
CA HIS A 66 -1.74 -3.44 6.14
C HIS A 66 -2.80 -2.41 5.77
N THR A 67 -4.04 -2.63 6.21
CA THR A 67 -5.10 -1.63 6.09
C THR A 67 -5.20 -0.84 7.39
N ILE A 68 -5.17 0.49 7.28
CA ILE A 68 -5.46 1.41 8.38
C ILE A 68 -6.91 1.87 8.20
N ASN A 69 -7.79 1.43 9.09
CA ASN A 69 -9.22 1.80 9.02
C ASN A 69 -9.46 3.10 9.78
N ILE A 70 -10.13 4.06 9.14
CA ILE A 70 -10.54 5.34 9.76
C ILE A 70 -12.07 5.47 9.82
N PRO A 71 -12.62 6.20 10.82
CA PRO A 71 -14.06 6.40 10.97
C PRO A 71 -14.64 7.30 9.86
N ASP A 72 -15.96 7.27 9.70
CA ASP A 72 -16.73 8.13 8.78
C ASP A 72 -17.47 9.23 9.57
N PRO A 73 -17.57 10.48 9.07
CA PRO A 73 -16.94 11.02 7.86
C PRO A 73 -15.45 11.34 8.07
N CYS A 74 -14.64 11.13 7.04
CA CYS A 74 -13.21 11.42 7.00
C CYS A 74 -12.78 12.00 5.64
#